data_AF-A0A831KEH3-F1
#
_entry.id   AF-A0A831KEH3-F1
#
_cell.length_a   1.000
_cell.length_b   1.000
_cell.length_c   1.000
_cell.angle_alpha   90.00
_cell.angle_beta   90.00
_cell.angle_gamma   90.00
#
_symmetry.space_group_name_H-M   'P 1'
#
loop_
_entity.id
_entity.type
_entity.pdbx_description
1 polymer ?
#
loop_
_entity_poly.entity_id
_entity_poly.type
_entity_poly.pdbx_seq_one_letter_code
_entity_poly.pdbx_strand_id
1 'polypeptide(L)'
;QVVGLVGKYLGKKAKTLMLCFQVIGIYGALIAYLIGIGTTIEALIGGNSLIWSTVFFTITFPIIYMGIKVVEKTEFFLSYLKILLILLLCSLLIPRVNLNNLSGLDPSKILLPYGVLIFACTGYSVIPNLERMLEKRREIMKDVMIYGMLICIFIYFLFALAFVGAFGQEVAEIATQSFREPNLSTFSLITTLFLLTTPYIILAWVLKDTFIFDYNLPKPIPILLACLVPFLIMFFANPGFTRMLEISGGYAGSLTYFIFCFLVKAARKKGDDKPSFVVPWGDKPLYFIIILGILGIICTTLEILG
;
A
#
# COMPACT_ATOMS: atom_id res chain seq x y z
N GLN A 1 -9.79 -14.96 -0.62
CA GLN A 1 -9.40 -13.54 -0.52
C GLN A 1 -10.55 -12.66 -1.02
N VAL A 2 -10.38 -11.33 -1.11
CA VAL A 2 -11.39 -10.42 -1.71
C VAL A 2 -11.78 -10.84 -3.13
N VAL A 3 -10.82 -11.30 -3.93
CA VAL A 3 -11.06 -11.88 -5.27
C VAL A 3 -12.05 -13.05 -5.23
N GLY A 4 -11.93 -13.94 -4.25
CA GLY A 4 -12.87 -15.05 -4.03
C GLY A 4 -14.28 -14.59 -3.71
N LEU A 5 -14.44 -13.55 -2.86
CA LEU A 5 -15.75 -12.95 -2.56
C LEU A 5 -16.37 -12.32 -3.81
N VAL A 6 -15.58 -11.58 -4.60
CA VAL A 6 -16.03 -11.04 -5.88
C VAL A 6 -16.51 -12.15 -6.81
N GLY A 7 -15.77 -13.26 -6.90
CA GLY A 7 -16.18 -14.41 -7.69
C GLY A 7 -17.47 -15.07 -7.22
N LYS A 8 -17.67 -15.17 -5.91
CA LYS A 8 -18.89 -15.72 -5.30
C LYS A 8 -20.14 -14.90 -5.66
N TYR A 9 -20.05 -13.57 -5.53
CA TYR A 9 -21.22 -12.69 -5.65
C TYR A 9 -21.46 -12.14 -7.07
N LEU A 10 -20.39 -11.88 -7.83
CA LEU A 10 -20.43 -11.25 -9.16
C LEU A 10 -20.03 -12.20 -10.31
N GLY A 11 -19.59 -13.43 -9.99
CA GLY A 11 -19.26 -14.46 -10.97
C GLY A 11 -17.84 -14.41 -11.51
N LYS A 12 -17.52 -15.35 -12.43
CA LYS A 12 -16.15 -15.63 -12.89
C LYS A 12 -15.50 -14.44 -13.63
N LYS A 13 -16.25 -13.69 -14.44
CA LYS A 13 -15.69 -12.53 -15.18
C LYS A 13 -15.22 -11.43 -14.22
N ALA A 14 -16.04 -11.10 -13.22
CA ALA A 14 -15.68 -10.11 -12.20
C ALA A 14 -14.51 -10.60 -11.32
N LYS A 15 -14.44 -11.90 -11.01
CA LYS A 15 -13.30 -12.52 -10.32
C LYS A 15 -11.98 -12.28 -11.06
N THR A 16 -11.97 -12.49 -12.38
CA THR A 16 -10.78 -12.25 -13.22
C THR A 16 -10.43 -10.77 -13.29
N LEU A 17 -11.42 -9.89 -13.44
CA LEU A 17 -11.18 -8.46 -13.45
C LEU A 17 -10.59 -7.95 -12.12
N MET A 18 -11.14 -8.41 -10.99
CA MET A 18 -10.60 -8.10 -9.66
C MET A 18 -9.18 -8.63 -9.47
N LEU A 19 -8.89 -9.84 -9.98
CA LEU A 19 -7.52 -10.36 -9.96
C LEU A 19 -6.58 -9.43 -10.74
N CYS A 20 -6.95 -8.98 -11.94
CA CYS A 20 -6.12 -8.06 -12.73
C CYS A 20 -5.82 -6.77 -11.96
N PHE A 21 -6.83 -6.17 -11.32
CA PHE A 21 -6.62 -4.96 -10.52
C PHE A 21 -5.72 -5.21 -9.31
N GLN A 22 -5.94 -6.32 -8.60
CA GLN A 22 -5.08 -6.69 -7.47
C GLN A 22 -3.63 -6.97 -7.92
N VAL A 23 -3.42 -7.64 -9.06
CA VAL A 23 -2.10 -7.87 -9.64
C VAL A 23 -1.41 -6.56 -9.98
N ILE A 24 -2.10 -5.65 -10.68
CA ILE A 24 -1.54 -4.33 -11.04
C ILE A 24 -1.17 -3.54 -9.78
N GLY A 25 -2.06 -3.50 -8.79
CA GLY A 25 -1.83 -2.77 -7.55
C GLY A 25 -0.67 -3.35 -6.73
N ILE A 26 -0.66 -4.67 -6.54
CA ILE A 26 0.41 -5.33 -5.77
C ILE A 26 1.73 -5.28 -6.52
N TYR A 27 1.77 -5.50 -7.84
CA TYR A 27 3.00 -5.35 -8.62
C TYR A 27 3.56 -3.93 -8.53
N GLY A 28 2.70 -2.91 -8.65
CA GLY A 28 3.14 -1.53 -8.47
C GLY A 28 3.79 -1.29 -7.11
N ALA A 29 3.17 -1.80 -6.04
CA ALA A 29 3.73 -1.71 -4.69
C ALA A 29 5.05 -2.47 -4.53
N LEU A 30 5.14 -3.71 -5.03
CA LEU A 30 6.35 -4.54 -4.95
C LEU A 30 7.51 -3.91 -5.71
N ILE A 31 7.26 -3.37 -6.90
CA ILE A 31 8.26 -2.66 -7.70
C ILE A 31 8.73 -1.42 -6.96
N ALA A 32 7.81 -0.58 -6.46
CA ALA A 32 8.16 0.60 -5.67
C ALA A 32 9.01 0.22 -4.45
N TYR A 33 8.65 -0.82 -3.70
CA TYR A 33 9.42 -1.23 -2.53
C TYR A 33 10.81 -1.77 -2.89
N LEU A 34 10.97 -2.50 -4.00
CA LEU A 34 12.29 -2.90 -4.47
C LEU A 34 13.17 -1.70 -4.82
N ILE A 35 12.63 -0.71 -5.52
CA ILE A 35 13.34 0.54 -5.85
C ILE A 35 13.71 1.27 -4.56
N GLY A 36 12.75 1.47 -3.67
CA GLY A 36 12.96 2.24 -2.45
C GLY A 36 13.97 1.59 -1.50
N ILE A 37 14.00 0.25 -1.44
CA ILE A 37 15.03 -0.47 -0.70
C ILE A 37 16.39 -0.31 -1.38
N GLY A 38 16.47 -0.45 -2.71
CA GLY A 38 17.71 -0.30 -3.46
C GLY A 38 18.34 1.09 -3.29
N THR A 39 17.56 2.15 -3.48
CA THR A 39 18.04 3.54 -3.31
C THR A 39 18.36 3.87 -1.86
N THR A 40 17.65 3.29 -0.89
CA THR A 40 17.94 3.47 0.53
C THR A 40 19.25 2.80 0.93
N ILE A 41 19.55 1.59 0.43
CA ILE A 41 20.85 0.94 0.68
C ILE A 41 21.98 1.69 -0.04
N GLU A 42 21.76 2.15 -1.27
CA GLU A 42 22.71 3.00 -1.98
C GLU A 42 23.03 4.28 -1.20
N ALA A 43 22.03 4.95 -0.63
CA ALA A 43 22.25 6.12 0.21
C ALA A 43 23.00 5.80 1.52
N LEU A 44 22.89 4.57 2.04
CA LEU A 44 23.50 4.15 3.31
C LEU A 44 24.98 3.77 3.16
N ILE A 45 25.32 3.01 2.13
CA ILE A 45 26.66 2.40 1.95
C ILE A 45 27.27 2.61 0.56
N GLY A 46 26.62 3.40 -0.31
CA GLY A 46 27.03 3.61 -1.69
C GLY A 46 26.74 2.43 -2.61
N GLY A 47 27.37 2.41 -3.78
CA GLY A 47 27.19 1.36 -4.78
C GLY A 47 26.10 1.69 -5.79
N ASN A 48 25.34 0.68 -6.21
CA ASN A 48 24.31 0.82 -7.25
C ASN A 48 22.97 0.30 -6.73
N SER A 49 21.93 1.12 -6.77
CA SER A 49 20.56 0.76 -6.32
C SER A 49 20.02 -0.50 -6.98
N LEU A 50 20.24 -0.70 -8.28
CA LEU A 50 19.75 -1.89 -8.99
C LEU A 50 20.37 -3.18 -8.44
N ILE A 51 21.66 -3.14 -8.11
CA ILE A 51 22.36 -4.26 -7.46
C ILE A 51 21.73 -4.52 -6.09
N TRP A 52 21.50 -3.48 -5.28
CA TRP A 52 20.91 -3.63 -3.96
C TRP A 52 19.46 -4.15 -3.98
N SER A 53 18.62 -3.68 -4.91
CA SER A 53 17.29 -4.24 -5.15
C SER A 53 17.36 -5.72 -5.53
N THR A 54 18.35 -6.11 -6.35
CA THR A 54 18.57 -7.51 -6.75
C THR A 54 19.03 -8.39 -5.59
N VAL A 55 19.94 -7.89 -4.75
CA VAL A 55 20.39 -8.58 -3.53
C VAL A 55 19.21 -8.78 -2.59
N PHE A 56 18.42 -7.73 -2.33
CA PHE A 56 17.24 -7.82 -1.49
C PHE A 56 16.21 -8.83 -2.03
N PHE A 57 15.93 -8.81 -3.33
CA PHE A 57 15.06 -9.80 -3.99
C PHE A 57 15.59 -11.22 -3.78
N THR A 58 16.89 -11.44 -3.99
CA THR A 58 17.53 -12.77 -3.85
C THR A 58 17.42 -13.30 -2.42
N ILE A 59 17.54 -12.43 -1.41
CA ILE A 59 17.40 -12.81 0.01
C ILE A 59 15.94 -13.09 0.38
N THR A 60 15.00 -12.28 -0.11
CA THR A 60 13.59 -12.36 0.29
C THR A 60 12.80 -13.43 -0.45
N PHE A 61 13.20 -13.78 -1.68
CA PHE A 61 12.52 -14.82 -2.47
C PHE A 61 12.43 -16.18 -1.74
N PRO A 62 13.51 -16.73 -1.14
CA PRO A 62 13.43 -17.94 -0.33
C PRO A 62 12.51 -17.81 0.89
N ILE A 63 12.48 -16.64 1.55
CA ILE A 63 11.61 -16.39 2.71
C ILE A 63 10.13 -16.49 2.30
N ILE A 64 9.77 -15.86 1.19
CA ILE A 64 8.40 -15.92 0.64
C ILE A 64 8.04 -17.35 0.20
N TYR A 65 9.02 -18.11 -0.29
CA TYR A 65 8.87 -19.52 -0.66
C TYR A 65 8.57 -20.42 0.55
N MET A 66 9.33 -20.27 1.64
CA MET A 66 9.18 -21.08 2.87
C MET A 66 7.87 -20.78 3.63
N GLY A 67 7.31 -19.58 3.47
CA GLY A 67 5.99 -19.21 3.98
C GLY A 67 6.02 -18.25 5.18
N ILE A 68 4.89 -17.57 5.39
CA ILE A 68 4.82 -16.34 6.20
C ILE A 68 4.64 -16.56 7.71
N LYS A 69 4.50 -17.81 8.20
CA LYS A 69 4.08 -18.09 9.59
C LYS A 69 4.91 -17.40 10.67
N VAL A 70 6.20 -17.16 10.39
CA VAL A 70 7.09 -16.44 11.30
C VAL A 70 6.81 -14.93 11.26
N VAL A 71 6.62 -14.36 10.07
CA VAL A 71 6.33 -12.93 9.86
C VAL A 71 4.95 -12.57 10.43
N GLU A 72 3.94 -13.43 10.28
CA GLU A 72 2.59 -13.18 10.82
C GLU A 72 2.59 -12.98 12.34
N LYS A 73 3.36 -13.78 13.08
CA LYS A 73 3.43 -13.70 14.54
C LYS A 73 4.20 -12.47 15.02
N THR A 74 5.22 -12.05 14.27
CA THR A 74 6.06 -10.91 14.65
C THR A 74 5.46 -9.58 14.19
N GLU A 75 4.62 -9.57 13.15
CA GLU A 75 4.12 -8.34 12.53
C GLU A 75 3.38 -7.42 13.50
N PHE A 76 2.73 -7.95 14.54
CA PHE A 76 2.13 -7.12 15.59
C PHE A 76 3.17 -6.24 16.30
N PHE A 77 4.27 -6.85 16.75
CA PHE A 77 5.37 -6.13 17.40
C PHE A 77 6.10 -5.21 16.41
N LEU A 78 6.34 -5.69 15.18
CA LEU A 78 6.98 -4.89 14.14
C LEU A 78 6.15 -3.66 13.79
N SER A 79 4.81 -3.77 13.75
CA SER A 79 3.91 -2.64 13.48
C SER A 79 3.98 -1.58 14.58
N TYR A 80 4.00 -1.99 15.85
CA TYR A 80 4.19 -1.05 16.96
C TYR A 80 5.55 -0.33 16.86
N LEU A 81 6.61 -1.08 16.55
CA LEU A 81 7.94 -0.51 16.35
C LEU A 81 7.98 0.47 15.17
N LYS A 82 7.32 0.19 14.04
CA LYS A 82 7.22 1.11 12.89
C LYS A 82 6.58 2.44 13.30
N ILE A 83 5.47 2.38 14.02
CA ILE A 83 4.78 3.58 14.52
C ILE A 83 5.72 4.37 15.43
N LEU A 84 6.41 3.71 16.37
CA LEU A 84 7.37 4.36 17.26
C LEU A 84 8.50 5.04 16.49
N LEU A 85 9.09 4.37 15.50
CA LEU A 85 10.17 4.92 14.68
C LEU A 85 9.71 6.15 13.88
N ILE A 86 8.50 6.09 13.30
CA ILE A 86 7.90 7.25 12.60
C ILE A 86 7.69 8.41 13.57
N LEU A 87 7.11 8.16 14.74
CA LEU A 87 6.89 9.20 15.75
C LEU A 87 8.20 9.82 16.25
N LEU A 88 9.26 9.01 16.37
CA LEU A 88 10.59 9.50 16.74
C LEU A 88 11.20 10.36 15.63
N LEU A 89 11.07 9.97 14.36
CA LEU A 89 11.49 10.83 13.25
C LEU A 89 10.73 12.16 13.25
N CYS A 90 9.41 12.11 13.45
CA CYS A 90 8.61 13.33 13.53
C CYS A 90 9.01 14.22 14.71
N SER A 91 9.26 13.66 15.90
CA SER A 91 9.65 14.45 17.07
C SER A 91 11.02 15.13 16.91
N LEU A 92 11.94 14.52 16.15
CA LEU A 92 13.23 15.11 15.80
C LEU A 92 13.11 16.24 14.77
N LEU A 93 12.10 16.18 13.90
CA LEU A 93 11.88 17.17 12.82
C LEU A 93 10.98 18.33 13.24
N ILE A 94 10.01 18.12 14.14
CA ILE A 94 9.07 19.18 14.59
C ILE A 94 9.79 20.45 15.05
N PRO A 95 10.89 20.39 15.84
CA PRO A 95 11.63 21.59 16.23
C PRO A 95 12.29 22.35 15.07
N ARG A 96 12.46 21.69 13.92
CA ARG A 96 13.09 22.24 12.70
C ARG A 96 12.05 22.75 11.69
N VAL A 97 10.77 22.65 12.00
CA VAL A 97 9.69 23.07 11.09
C VAL A 97 9.72 24.59 10.91
N ASN A 98 9.78 25.02 9.66
CA ASN A 98 9.63 26.41 9.27
C ASN A 98 8.26 26.59 8.59
N LEU A 99 7.42 27.49 9.12
CA LEU A 99 6.08 27.75 8.57
C LEU A 99 6.13 28.28 7.12
N ASN A 100 7.23 28.91 6.71
CA ASN A 100 7.41 29.34 5.32
C ASN A 100 7.47 28.16 4.34
N ASN A 101 7.81 26.96 4.79
CA ASN A 101 7.78 25.77 3.94
C ASN A 101 6.35 25.28 3.68
N LEU A 102 5.37 25.71 4.49
CA LEU A 102 3.97 25.29 4.39
C LEU A 102 3.11 26.28 3.58
N SER A 103 3.63 27.45 3.22
CA SER A 103 2.89 28.49 2.50
C SER A 103 2.81 28.25 0.98
N GLY A 104 3.53 27.26 0.45
CA GLY A 104 3.56 26.91 -0.98
C GLY A 104 2.37 26.08 -1.48
N LEU A 105 1.21 26.14 -0.82
CA LEU A 105 0.03 25.41 -1.24
C LEU A 105 -0.50 25.99 -2.56
N ASP A 106 -0.32 25.23 -3.65
CA ASP A 106 -0.88 25.52 -4.95
C ASP A 106 -2.19 24.73 -5.14
N PRO A 107 -3.36 25.39 -5.16
CA PRO A 107 -4.64 24.71 -5.32
C PRO A 107 -4.75 23.88 -6.59
N SER A 108 -3.99 24.23 -7.64
CA SER A 108 -3.98 23.47 -8.90
C SER A 108 -3.30 22.10 -8.77
N LYS A 109 -2.44 21.92 -7.76
CA LYS A 109 -1.66 20.69 -7.53
C LYS A 109 -2.20 19.81 -6.42
N ILE A 110 -3.32 20.20 -5.78
CA ILE A 110 -3.94 19.41 -4.69
C ILE A 110 -4.31 17.99 -5.14
N LEU A 111 -4.70 17.84 -6.40
CA LEU A 111 -5.10 16.56 -6.98
C LEU A 111 -3.94 15.77 -7.59
N LEU A 112 -2.72 16.30 -7.56
CA LEU A 112 -1.54 15.63 -8.12
C LEU A 112 -1.25 14.33 -7.36
N PRO A 113 -1.02 14.31 -6.03
CA PRO A 113 -0.69 13.05 -5.33
C PRO A 113 -1.89 12.10 -5.12
N TYR A 114 -2.99 12.24 -5.87
CA TYR A 114 -4.24 11.53 -5.64
C TYR A 114 -4.08 10.00 -5.74
N GLY A 115 -3.32 9.51 -6.72
CA GLY A 115 -3.04 8.08 -6.86
C GLY A 115 -2.29 7.52 -5.65
N VAL A 116 -1.25 8.23 -5.19
CA VAL A 116 -0.47 7.86 -4.00
C VAL A 116 -1.33 7.89 -2.73
N LEU A 117 -2.23 8.86 -2.60
CA LEU A 117 -3.16 8.94 -1.47
C LEU A 117 -4.14 7.77 -1.44
N ILE A 118 -4.71 7.39 -2.59
CA ILE A 118 -5.55 6.19 -2.70
C ILE A 118 -4.75 4.94 -2.29
N PHE A 119 -3.52 4.82 -2.79
CA PHE A 119 -2.65 3.69 -2.43
C PHE A 119 -2.40 3.64 -0.92
N ALA A 120 -2.00 4.76 -0.32
CA ALA A 120 -1.72 4.86 1.12
C ALA A 120 -2.95 4.55 1.99
N CYS A 121 -4.15 4.83 1.49
CA CYS A 121 -5.43 4.57 2.15
C CYS A 121 -6.02 3.19 1.83
N THR A 122 -5.31 2.34 1.08
CA THR A 122 -5.79 1.03 0.69
C THR A 122 -5.46 -0.03 1.75
N GLY A 123 -6.48 -0.49 2.48
CA GLY A 123 -6.36 -1.55 3.50
C GLY A 123 -7.33 -2.73 3.32
N TYR A 124 -8.09 -2.78 2.22
CA TYR A 124 -9.21 -3.71 2.06
C TYR A 124 -8.79 -5.19 2.03
N SER A 125 -7.54 -5.49 1.66
CA SER A 125 -7.02 -6.86 1.51
C SER A 125 -6.98 -7.60 2.84
N VAL A 126 -6.87 -6.88 3.96
CA VAL A 126 -6.80 -7.44 5.31
C VAL A 126 -8.19 -7.68 5.90
N ILE A 127 -9.26 -7.06 5.37
CA ILE A 127 -10.62 -7.14 5.94
C ILE A 127 -11.11 -8.59 6.10
N PRO A 128 -10.96 -9.50 5.11
CA PRO A 128 -11.36 -10.90 5.31
C PRO A 128 -10.56 -11.63 6.39
N ASN A 129 -9.30 -11.26 6.59
CA ASN A 129 -8.47 -11.82 7.66
C ASN A 129 -8.89 -11.26 9.02
N LEU A 130 -9.21 -9.96 9.10
CA LEU A 130 -9.75 -9.33 10.30
C LEU A 130 -11.06 -10.00 10.73
N GLU A 131 -11.97 -10.26 9.79
CA GLU A 131 -13.23 -10.98 10.07
C GLU A 131 -12.95 -12.37 10.65
N ARG A 132 -12.01 -13.11 10.08
CA ARG A 132 -11.58 -14.43 10.58
C ARG A 132 -10.97 -14.36 11.97
N MET A 133 -10.19 -13.32 12.28
CA MET A 133 -9.56 -13.16 13.60
C MET A 133 -10.57 -12.79 14.68
N LEU A 134 -11.58 -11.99 14.34
CA LEU A 134 -12.60 -11.56 15.30
C LEU A 134 -13.60 -12.67 15.61
N GLU A 135 -13.80 -13.63 14.71
CA GLU A 135 -14.71 -14.77 14.83
C GLU A 135 -16.08 -14.40 15.43
N LYS A 136 -16.22 -14.51 16.75
CA LYS A 136 -17.45 -14.28 17.53
C LYS A 136 -17.69 -12.81 17.88
N ARG A 137 -16.70 -11.93 17.73
CA ARG A 137 -16.77 -10.48 18.04
C ARG A 137 -16.91 -9.62 16.78
N ARG A 138 -17.83 -9.96 15.89
CA ARG A 138 -18.02 -9.22 14.62
C ARG A 138 -18.57 -7.80 14.86
N GLU A 139 -19.15 -7.53 16.01
CA GLU A 139 -19.71 -6.24 16.41
C GLU A 139 -18.65 -5.13 16.51
N ILE A 140 -17.43 -5.45 16.95
CA ILE A 140 -16.35 -4.46 17.08
C ILE A 140 -15.59 -4.22 15.76
N MET A 141 -15.90 -4.97 14.70
CA MET A 141 -15.17 -4.92 13.43
C MET A 141 -15.19 -3.52 12.82
N LYS A 142 -16.34 -2.83 12.87
CA LYS A 142 -16.49 -1.44 12.41
C LYS A 142 -15.54 -0.51 13.17
N ASP A 143 -15.53 -0.62 14.49
CA ASP A 143 -14.73 0.27 15.35
C ASP A 143 -13.24 0.05 15.10
N VAL A 144 -12.80 -1.21 15.01
CA VAL A 144 -11.42 -1.56 14.65
C VAL A 144 -11.02 -0.96 13.30
N MET A 145 -11.90 -1.02 12.30
CA MET A 145 -11.65 -0.43 10.98
C MET A 145 -11.55 1.11 11.04
N ILE A 146 -12.46 1.77 11.76
CA ILE A 146 -12.48 3.23 11.88
C ILE A 146 -11.25 3.73 12.65
N TYR A 147 -10.97 3.17 13.84
CA TYR A 147 -9.81 3.57 14.64
C TYR A 147 -8.51 3.27 13.91
N GLY A 148 -8.40 2.11 13.25
CA GLY A 148 -7.23 1.78 12.44
C GLY A 148 -6.98 2.81 11.33
N MET A 149 -8.03 3.21 10.61
CA MET A 149 -7.92 4.22 9.57
C MET A 149 -7.58 5.61 10.11
N LEU A 150 -8.22 6.03 11.21
CA LEU A 150 -7.94 7.32 11.85
C LEU A 150 -6.49 7.41 12.33
N ILE A 151 -5.95 6.34 12.92
CA ILE A 151 -4.54 6.26 13.32
C ILE A 151 -3.63 6.39 12.09
N CYS A 152 -3.92 5.70 10.99
CA CYS A 152 -3.13 5.80 9.76
C CYS A 152 -3.13 7.22 9.20
N ILE A 153 -4.31 7.84 9.06
CA ILE A 153 -4.45 9.22 8.56
C ILE A 153 -3.68 10.20 9.46
N PHE A 154 -3.79 10.05 10.78
CA PHE A 154 -3.09 10.90 11.73
C PHE A 154 -1.56 10.78 11.58
N ILE A 155 -1.05 9.56 11.45
CA ILE A 155 0.39 9.32 11.23
C ILE A 155 0.84 9.93 9.90
N TYR A 156 0.08 9.76 8.82
CA TYR A 156 0.41 10.36 7.52
C TYR A 156 0.43 11.87 7.58
N PHE A 157 -0.57 12.48 8.23
CA PHE A 157 -0.62 13.93 8.44
C PHE A 157 0.60 14.42 9.22
N LEU A 158 0.91 13.78 10.35
CA LEU A 158 2.06 14.14 11.18
C LEU A 158 3.39 14.01 10.43
N PHE A 159 3.55 12.91 9.68
CA PHE A 159 4.74 12.67 8.86
C PHE A 159 4.90 13.73 7.76
N ALA A 160 3.83 14.01 7.01
CA ALA A 160 3.83 15.03 5.97
C ALA A 160 4.16 16.42 6.55
N LEU A 161 3.50 16.80 7.66
CA LEU A 161 3.74 18.06 8.34
C LEU A 161 5.21 18.20 8.80
N ALA A 162 5.78 17.15 9.40
CA ALA A 162 7.14 17.16 9.91
C ALA A 162 8.17 17.27 8.77
N PHE A 163 8.04 16.46 7.72
CA PHE A 163 9.01 16.45 6.62
C PHE A 163 8.88 17.66 5.70
N VAL A 164 7.66 18.00 5.25
CA VAL A 164 7.44 19.19 4.42
C VAL A 164 7.76 20.45 5.22
N GLY A 165 7.37 20.50 6.50
CA GLY A 165 7.69 21.63 7.37
C GLY A 165 9.19 21.84 7.57
N ALA A 166 9.97 20.76 7.71
CA ALA A 166 11.42 20.85 7.93
C ALA A 166 12.23 21.08 6.64
N PHE A 167 11.87 20.42 5.53
CA PHE A 167 12.68 20.40 4.30
C PHE A 167 12.07 21.18 3.12
N GLY A 168 10.79 21.55 3.18
CA GLY A 168 10.12 22.31 2.12
C GLY A 168 10.15 21.59 0.77
N GLN A 169 10.66 22.27 -0.27
CA GLN A 169 10.76 21.71 -1.63
C GLN A 169 11.91 20.71 -1.79
N GLU A 170 12.82 20.59 -0.81
CA GLU A 170 13.93 19.64 -0.86
C GLU A 170 13.55 18.23 -0.40
N VAL A 171 12.26 17.96 -0.14
CA VAL A 171 11.78 16.63 0.23
C VAL A 171 12.02 15.67 -0.95
N ALA A 172 12.86 14.67 -0.71
CA ALA A 172 13.11 13.60 -1.66
C ALA A 172 11.86 12.73 -1.85
N GLU A 173 11.82 12.02 -2.99
CA GLU A 173 10.74 11.07 -3.33
C GLU A 173 10.46 10.08 -2.19
N ILE A 174 11.54 9.60 -1.55
CA ILE A 174 11.48 8.90 -0.28
C ILE A 174 11.93 9.89 0.79
N ALA A 175 10.96 10.49 1.49
CA ALA A 175 11.19 11.65 2.34
C ALA A 175 12.31 11.47 3.38
N THR A 176 12.51 10.26 3.90
CA THR A 176 13.57 9.91 4.85
C THR A 176 15.00 10.05 4.29
N GLN A 177 15.16 10.13 2.98
CA GLN A 177 16.44 10.42 2.31
C GLN A 177 16.80 11.91 2.32
N SER A 178 15.90 12.79 2.78
CA SER A 178 16.14 14.26 2.83
C SER A 178 17.09 14.68 3.96
N PHE A 179 17.41 13.79 4.90
CA PHE A 179 18.34 14.09 5.99
C PHE A 179 19.77 14.22 5.49
N ARG A 180 20.40 15.37 5.75
CA ARG A 180 21.81 15.66 5.42
C ARG A 180 22.78 15.37 6.57
N GLU A 181 22.29 15.34 7.82
CA GLU A 181 23.11 15.04 8.99
C GLU A 181 23.43 13.54 9.06
N PRO A 182 24.70 13.12 9.12
CA PRO A 182 25.07 11.70 8.98
C PRO A 182 24.37 10.74 9.96
N ASN A 183 24.30 11.11 11.24
CA ASN A 183 23.69 10.25 12.27
C ASN A 183 22.17 10.12 12.09
N LEU A 184 21.48 11.21 11.78
CA LEU A 184 20.04 11.21 11.55
C LEU A 184 19.67 10.54 10.23
N SER A 185 20.50 10.74 9.20
CA SER A 185 20.36 10.10 7.89
C SER A 185 20.50 8.58 8.02
N THR A 186 21.52 8.10 8.72
CA THR A 186 21.67 6.65 8.98
C THR A 186 20.44 6.08 9.68
N PHE A 187 19.95 6.77 10.73
CA PHE A 187 18.76 6.34 11.46
C PHE A 187 17.48 6.34 10.60
N SER A 188 17.25 7.37 9.78
CA SER A 188 16.09 7.47 8.90
C SER A 188 16.12 6.43 7.78
N LEU A 189 17.29 6.15 7.20
CA LEU A 189 17.48 5.15 6.17
C LEU A 189 17.24 3.73 6.72
N ILE A 190 17.78 3.39 7.89
CA ILE A 190 17.51 2.10 8.55
C ILE A 190 16.01 1.95 8.84
N THR A 191 15.37 3.02 9.33
CA THR A 191 13.91 3.05 9.55
C THR A 191 13.15 2.78 8.25
N THR A 192 13.62 3.33 7.13
CA THR A 192 13.01 3.14 5.80
C THR A 192 13.10 1.70 5.33
N LEU A 193 14.26 1.06 5.47
CA LEU A 193 14.43 -0.36 5.13
C LEU A 193 13.44 -1.23 5.92
N PHE A 194 13.28 -0.92 7.21
CA PHE A 194 12.34 -1.64 8.07
C PHE A 194 10.88 -1.44 7.66
N LEU A 195 10.51 -0.20 7.31
CA LEU A 195 9.16 0.15 6.85
C LEU A 195 8.78 -0.52 5.52
N LEU A 196 9.73 -0.71 4.60
CA LEU A 196 9.47 -1.28 3.28
C LEU A 196 9.54 -2.81 3.23
N THR A 197 10.44 -3.42 4.02
CA THR A 197 10.73 -4.87 3.94
C THR A 197 9.52 -5.74 4.27
N THR A 198 8.82 -5.43 5.36
CA THR A 198 7.72 -6.26 5.86
C THR A 198 6.47 -6.16 4.98
N PRO A 199 5.99 -4.96 4.55
CA PRO A 199 4.94 -4.87 3.54
C PRO A 199 5.28 -5.57 2.23
N TYR A 200 6.53 -5.51 1.76
CA TYR A 200 6.96 -6.24 0.56
C TYR A 200 6.71 -7.75 0.69
N ILE A 201 7.15 -8.35 1.79
CA ILE A 201 6.95 -9.79 2.04
C ILE A 201 5.46 -10.13 2.13
N ILE A 202 4.68 -9.32 2.86
CA ILE A 202 3.24 -9.55 3.05
C ILE A 202 2.49 -9.46 1.71
N LEU A 203 2.74 -8.44 0.90
CA LEU A 203 2.05 -8.25 -0.38
C LEU A 203 2.40 -9.35 -1.40
N ALA A 204 3.68 -9.74 -1.47
CA ALA A 204 4.10 -10.86 -2.31
C ALA A 204 3.43 -12.17 -1.87
N TRP A 205 3.27 -12.37 -0.55
CA TRP A 205 2.56 -13.52 -0.02
C TRP A 205 1.05 -13.48 -0.32
N VAL A 206 0.38 -12.34 -0.16
CA VAL A 206 -1.04 -12.16 -0.50
C VAL A 206 -1.29 -12.51 -1.97
N LEU A 207 -0.39 -12.12 -2.87
CA LEU A 207 -0.52 -12.42 -4.29
C LEU A 207 -0.30 -13.90 -4.59
N LYS A 208 0.73 -14.52 -3.97
CA LYS A 208 0.97 -15.96 -4.03
C LYS A 208 -0.27 -16.75 -3.57
N ASP A 209 -0.85 -16.36 -2.44
CA ASP A 209 -2.01 -17.04 -1.85
C ASP A 209 -3.26 -16.86 -2.70
N THR A 210 -3.43 -15.68 -3.32
CA THR A 210 -4.53 -15.47 -4.27
C THR A 210 -4.42 -16.42 -5.47
N PHE A 211 -3.20 -16.63 -6.01
CA PHE A 211 -2.99 -17.59 -7.10
C PHE A 211 -3.22 -19.05 -6.68
N ILE A 212 -2.84 -19.43 -5.45
CA ILE A 212 -3.03 -20.78 -4.93
C ILE A 212 -4.49 -21.04 -4.61
N PHE A 213 -5.12 -20.23 -3.75
CA PHE A 213 -6.44 -20.53 -3.20
C PHE A 213 -7.59 -20.08 -4.08
N ASP A 214 -7.44 -18.96 -4.80
CA ASP A 214 -8.52 -18.46 -5.66
C ASP A 214 -8.39 -19.01 -7.09
N TYR A 215 -7.20 -19.40 -7.56
CA TYR A 215 -6.97 -19.91 -8.92
C TYR A 215 -6.40 -21.34 -9.01
N ASN A 216 -6.13 -22.00 -7.88
CA ASN A 216 -5.66 -23.39 -7.82
C ASN A 216 -4.40 -23.67 -8.66
N LEU A 217 -3.49 -22.69 -8.77
CA LEU A 217 -2.24 -22.88 -9.50
C LEU A 217 -1.26 -23.77 -8.71
N PRO A 218 -0.64 -24.78 -9.35
CA PRO A 218 0.33 -25.66 -8.69
C PRO A 218 1.66 -24.94 -8.45
N LYS A 219 2.34 -25.29 -7.34
CA LYS A 219 3.70 -24.80 -7.06
C LYS A 219 4.69 -25.32 -8.13
N PRO A 220 5.72 -24.55 -8.51
CA PRO A 220 6.17 -23.27 -7.96
C PRO A 220 5.60 -22.00 -8.64
N ILE A 221 4.67 -22.15 -9.61
CA ILE A 221 4.19 -21.06 -10.48
C ILE A 221 3.70 -19.82 -9.71
N PRO A 222 2.87 -19.92 -8.64
CA PRO A 222 2.40 -18.78 -7.87
C PRO A 222 3.51 -17.87 -7.32
N ILE A 223 4.63 -18.46 -6.94
CA ILE A 223 5.74 -17.73 -6.31
C ILE A 223 6.53 -16.97 -7.37
N LEU A 224 6.77 -17.62 -8.51
CA LEU A 224 7.41 -16.98 -9.66
C LEU A 224 6.56 -15.81 -10.16
N LEU A 225 5.25 -16.00 -10.30
CA LEU A 225 4.36 -14.90 -10.67
C LEU A 225 4.33 -13.79 -9.62
N ALA A 226 4.29 -14.12 -8.34
CA ALA A 226 4.19 -13.11 -7.28
C ALA A 226 5.49 -12.28 -7.11
N CYS A 227 6.66 -12.89 -7.31
CA CYS A 227 7.94 -12.25 -6.96
C CYS A 227 8.81 -11.97 -8.19
N LEU A 228 8.97 -12.94 -9.10
CA LEU A 228 9.90 -12.82 -10.23
C LEU A 228 9.39 -11.81 -11.26
N VAL A 229 8.09 -11.82 -11.58
CA VAL A 229 7.51 -10.88 -12.56
C VAL A 229 7.71 -9.40 -12.15
N PRO A 230 7.31 -8.94 -10.95
CA PRO A 230 7.55 -7.56 -10.55
C PRO A 230 9.04 -7.22 -10.48
N PHE A 231 9.89 -8.15 -10.04
CA PHE A 231 11.34 -7.96 -10.07
C PHE A 231 11.87 -7.74 -11.50
N LEU A 232 11.46 -8.54 -12.48
CA LEU A 232 11.90 -8.38 -13.87
C LEU A 232 11.41 -7.06 -14.47
N ILE A 233 10.18 -6.64 -14.17
CA ILE A 233 9.66 -5.33 -14.59
C ILE A 233 10.53 -4.22 -14.00
N MET A 234 10.82 -4.28 -12.70
CA MET A 234 11.71 -3.32 -12.05
C MET A 234 13.10 -3.31 -12.70
N PHE A 235 13.66 -4.50 -12.97
CA PHE A 235 15.02 -4.65 -13.49
C PHE A 235 15.19 -4.08 -14.90
N PHE A 236 14.21 -4.31 -15.79
CA PHE A 236 14.31 -3.86 -17.18
C PHE A 236 13.71 -2.48 -17.43
N ALA A 237 12.64 -2.09 -16.72
CA ALA A 237 11.97 -0.81 -16.94
C ALA A 237 12.45 0.30 -15.99
N ASN A 238 13.06 -0.06 -14.85
CA ASN A 238 13.54 0.85 -13.80
C ASN A 238 12.62 2.08 -13.56
N PRO A 239 11.32 1.86 -13.25
CA PRO A 239 10.40 2.96 -13.06
C PRO A 239 10.70 3.75 -11.77
N GLY A 240 10.14 4.96 -11.63
CA GLY A 240 10.24 5.74 -10.39
C GLY A 240 9.38 5.19 -9.25
N PHE A 241 9.78 5.43 -7.99
CA PHE A 241 9.10 4.92 -6.80
C PHE A 241 7.64 5.38 -6.71
N THR A 242 7.42 6.69 -6.77
CA THR A 242 6.13 7.38 -6.66
C THR A 242 5.26 7.03 -7.86
N ARG A 243 5.83 7.02 -9.06
CA ARG A 243 5.09 6.63 -10.28
C ARG A 243 4.45 5.25 -10.15
N MET A 244 5.16 4.29 -9.56
CA MET A 244 4.61 2.95 -9.35
C MET A 244 3.53 2.91 -8.27
N LEU A 245 3.65 3.70 -7.21
CA LEU A 245 2.59 3.86 -6.20
C LEU A 245 1.36 4.58 -6.77
N GLU A 246 1.57 5.56 -7.62
CA GLU A 246 0.53 6.31 -8.30
C GLU A 246 -0.26 5.43 -9.27
N ILE A 247 0.40 4.61 -10.09
CA ILE A 247 -0.27 3.61 -10.93
C ILE A 247 -1.04 2.60 -10.07
N SER A 248 -0.44 2.16 -8.96
CA SER A 248 -1.04 1.19 -8.05
C SER A 248 -2.34 1.70 -7.41
N GLY A 249 -2.33 2.90 -6.82
CA GLY A 249 -3.54 3.47 -6.23
C GLY A 249 -4.49 4.09 -7.26
N GLY A 250 -3.95 4.93 -8.14
CA GLY A 250 -4.67 5.72 -9.12
C GLY A 250 -5.48 4.90 -10.09
N TYR A 251 -4.91 3.82 -10.66
CA TYR A 251 -5.66 2.89 -11.51
C TYR A 251 -6.20 1.71 -10.73
N ALA A 252 -5.34 0.89 -10.13
CA ALA A 252 -5.81 -0.37 -9.53
C ALA A 252 -6.71 -0.14 -8.30
N GLY A 253 -6.39 0.82 -7.44
CA GLY A 253 -7.25 1.23 -6.33
C GLY A 253 -8.60 1.79 -6.80
N SER A 254 -8.59 2.77 -7.70
CA SER A 254 -9.81 3.37 -8.26
C SER A 254 -10.70 2.37 -8.99
N LEU A 255 -10.11 1.46 -9.77
CA LEU A 255 -10.87 0.43 -10.49
C LEU A 255 -11.49 -0.60 -9.52
N THR A 256 -10.80 -0.88 -8.42
CA THR A 256 -11.31 -1.74 -7.35
C THR A 256 -12.55 -1.15 -6.68
N TYR A 257 -12.61 0.18 -6.51
CA TYR A 257 -13.76 0.86 -5.94
C TYR A 257 -15.06 0.59 -6.71
N PHE A 258 -15.02 0.57 -8.05
CA PHE A 258 -16.18 0.20 -8.85
C PHE A 258 -16.65 -1.23 -8.57
N ILE A 259 -15.72 -2.18 -8.50
CA ILE A 259 -16.05 -3.59 -8.17
C ILE A 259 -16.70 -3.66 -6.78
N PHE A 260 -16.19 -2.92 -5.79
CA PHE A 260 -16.78 -2.90 -4.45
C PHE A 260 -18.21 -2.33 -4.43
N CYS A 261 -18.50 -1.30 -5.23
CA CYS A 261 -19.87 -0.81 -5.34
C CYS A 261 -20.83 -1.88 -5.88
N PHE A 262 -20.43 -2.62 -6.91
CA PHE A 262 -21.22 -3.74 -7.43
C PHE A 262 -21.32 -4.88 -6.42
N LEU A 263 -20.23 -5.19 -5.72
CA LEU A 263 -20.17 -6.24 -4.72
C LEU A 263 -21.13 -5.96 -3.57
N VAL A 264 -21.16 -4.73 -3.04
CA VAL A 264 -22.09 -4.32 -1.98
C VAL A 264 -23.53 -4.45 -2.44
N LYS A 265 -23.85 -4.00 -3.67
CA LYS A 265 -25.22 -4.15 -4.21
C LYS A 265 -25.62 -5.61 -4.38
N ALA A 266 -24.72 -6.48 -4.83
CA ALA A 266 -24.98 -7.91 -4.94
C ALA A 266 -25.16 -8.57 -3.57
N ALA A 267 -24.29 -8.24 -2.61
CA ALA A 267 -24.34 -8.75 -1.24
C ALA A 267 -25.61 -8.32 -0.50
N ARG A 268 -26.13 -7.10 -0.71
CA ARG A 268 -27.42 -6.65 -0.16
C ARG A 268 -28.61 -7.47 -0.65
N LYS A 269 -28.52 -8.08 -1.84
CA LYS A 269 -29.59 -8.90 -2.45
C LYS A 269 -29.44 -10.39 -2.21
N LYS A 270 -28.20 -10.89 -2.17
CA LYS A 270 -27.85 -12.33 -2.15
C LYS A 270 -27.02 -12.72 -0.92
N GLY A 271 -27.00 -11.88 0.11
CA GLY A 271 -26.14 -12.05 1.28
C GLY A 271 -26.42 -13.36 2.00
N ASP A 272 -25.36 -14.10 2.31
CA ASP A 272 -25.46 -15.38 3.01
C ASP A 272 -25.73 -15.21 4.52
N ASP A 273 -25.26 -14.09 5.09
CA ASP A 273 -25.32 -13.78 6.52
C ASP A 273 -25.99 -12.40 6.75
N LYS A 274 -26.61 -12.23 7.93
CA LYS A 274 -27.04 -10.90 8.38
C LYS A 274 -25.81 -10.03 8.69
N PRO A 275 -25.69 -8.83 8.09
CA PRO A 275 -24.53 -7.98 8.32
C PRO A 275 -24.50 -7.46 9.76
N SER A 276 -23.34 -7.52 10.41
CA SER A 276 -23.12 -6.95 11.75
C SER A 276 -23.26 -5.43 11.79
N PHE A 277 -23.02 -4.77 10.65
CA PHE A 277 -23.20 -3.33 10.49
C PHE A 277 -23.74 -3.02 9.10
N VAL A 278 -24.76 -2.16 9.03
CA VAL A 278 -25.29 -1.63 7.78
C VAL A 278 -24.88 -0.17 7.67
N VAL A 279 -24.14 0.15 6.61
CA VAL A 279 -23.71 1.54 6.34
C VAL A 279 -24.97 2.42 6.20
N PRO A 280 -25.05 3.55 6.91
CA PRO A 280 -26.19 4.46 6.82
C PRO A 280 -26.31 5.08 5.42
N TRP A 281 -27.47 5.67 5.12
CA TRP A 281 -27.75 6.36 3.86
C TRP A 281 -27.81 5.49 2.60
N GLY A 282 -27.95 4.17 2.75
CA GLY A 282 -28.29 3.26 1.66
C GLY A 282 -27.21 3.21 0.57
N ASP A 283 -27.56 3.62 -0.65
CA ASP A 283 -26.67 3.62 -1.82
C ASP A 283 -25.83 4.91 -1.95
N LYS A 284 -26.10 5.97 -1.18
CA LYS A 284 -25.38 7.25 -1.30
C LYS A 284 -23.85 7.13 -1.16
N PRO A 285 -23.30 6.38 -0.19
CA PRO A 285 -21.85 6.18 -0.08
C PRO A 285 -21.24 5.50 -1.32
N LEU A 286 -22.01 4.70 -2.07
CA LEU A 286 -21.52 4.05 -3.28
C LEU A 286 -21.27 5.06 -4.39
N TYR A 287 -22.14 6.06 -4.56
CA TYR A 287 -21.93 7.12 -5.54
C TYR A 287 -20.70 7.96 -5.20
N PHE A 288 -20.45 8.23 -3.92
CA PHE A 288 -19.24 8.90 -3.48
C PHE A 288 -17.98 8.10 -3.84
N ILE A 289 -17.97 6.79 -3.58
CA ILE A 289 -16.86 5.89 -3.94
C ILE A 289 -16.64 5.85 -5.47
N ILE A 290 -17.71 5.85 -6.26
CA ILE A 290 -17.64 5.92 -7.73
C ILE A 290 -16.98 7.23 -8.18
N ILE A 291 -17.40 8.37 -7.62
CA ILE A 291 -16.81 9.68 -7.94
C ILE A 291 -15.32 9.70 -7.59
N LEU A 292 -14.94 9.18 -6.41
CA LEU A 292 -13.54 9.08 -6.01
C LEU A 292 -12.73 8.20 -6.98
N GLY A 293 -13.30 7.09 -7.47
CA GLY A 293 -12.65 6.25 -8.47
C GLY A 293 -12.48 6.94 -9.82
N ILE A 294 -13.49 7.69 -10.28
CA ILE A 294 -13.41 8.46 -11.53
C ILE A 294 -12.33 9.55 -11.40
N LEU A 295 -12.34 10.31 -10.31
CA LEU A 295 -11.33 11.33 -10.05
C LEU A 295 -9.93 10.73 -10.01
N GLY A 296 -9.76 9.55 -9.41
CA GLY A 296 -8.45 8.89 -9.37
C GLY A 296 -7.89 8.52 -10.71
N ILE A 297 -8.74 7.96 -11.59
CA ILE A 297 -8.32 7.64 -12.95
C ILE A 297 -7.98 8.92 -13.71
N ILE A 298 -8.80 9.97 -13.61
CA ILE A 298 -8.57 11.23 -14.33
C ILE A 298 -7.27 11.89 -13.85
N CYS A 299 -7.08 12.05 -12.54
CA CYS A 299 -5.91 12.73 -11.99
C CYS A 299 -4.62 11.98 -12.33
N THR A 300 -4.60 10.66 -12.16
CA THR A 300 -3.45 9.82 -12.53
C THR A 300 -3.20 9.81 -14.05
N THR A 301 -4.25 9.90 -14.88
CA THR A 301 -4.05 10.01 -16.32
C THR A 301 -3.41 11.35 -16.69
N LEU A 302 -3.86 12.45 -16.09
CA LEU A 302 -3.29 13.78 -16.32
C LEU A 302 -1.83 13.84 -15.86
N GLU A 303 -1.53 13.35 -14.66
CA GLU A 303 -0.15 13.35 -14.13
C GLU A 303 0.81 12.52 -14.99
N ILE A 304 0.37 11.39 -15.54
CA ILE A 304 1.20 10.56 -16.43
C ILE A 304 1.42 11.19 -17.80
N LEU A 305 0.46 11.98 -18.30
CA LEU A 305 0.53 12.63 -19.62
C LEU A 305 1.28 13.97 -19.61
N GLY A 306 1.45 14.60 -18.44
CA GLY A 306 2.05 15.93 -18.27
C GLY A 306 1.08 17.07 -18.54
#